data_AF-A0A672JNF3-F1
#
_entry.id   AF-A0A672JNF3-F1
#
_cell.length_a   1.000
_cell.length_b   1.000
_cell.length_c   1.000
_cell.angle_alpha   90.00
_cell.angle_beta   90.00
_cell.angle_gamma   90.00
#
_symmetry.space_group_name_H-M   'P 1'
#
loop_
_entity.id
_entity.type
_entity.pdbx_description
1 polymer ?
#
loop_
_entity_poly.entity_id
_entity_poly.type
_entity_poly.pdbx_seq_one_letter_code
_entity_poly.pdbx_strand_id
1 'polypeptide(L)'
;MAPFKDFKLTLEALNQEGTYSEGDNIIGTLSFNLKSDTKVKSISVKAKGDAMVEWKEEYGNSTTYYKGQRRYFKLKQDLVAKDTGATVLRQGPHNFKLSFQIPHWEMPSSFEAKYGKIVYMVEAKISRSWRWPSSLTKEIKFVSKSIPPIHLAMHPLSGSVVKTFSSGQLQMTASVNRGVCSPGETLSASARICNTSSKSVRPKFSLHHKIVYRVKKHTKISDQVIFKMVGDPITPRSEVTVPCEVKIPGDAVCTLHNCQIISVEYYLKVYLDVSFAYDPEVVFPLLVVPSNLVHAQLNEEVGQV
;
A
#
# COMPACT_ATOMS: atom_id res chain seq x y z
N MET A 1 35.14 -9.68 -22.04
CA MET A 1 34.21 -10.53 -21.24
C MET A 1 34.33 -10.26 -19.75
N ALA A 2 33.23 -10.26 -19.01
CA ALA A 2 33.25 -10.26 -17.55
C ALA A 2 33.80 -11.62 -17.05
N PRO A 3 34.70 -11.65 -16.04
CA PRO A 3 35.35 -12.86 -15.56
C PRO A 3 34.45 -13.71 -14.66
N PHE A 4 33.27 -13.22 -14.30
CA PHE A 4 32.30 -13.88 -13.43
C PHE A 4 31.35 -14.74 -14.27
N LYS A 5 31.31 -16.02 -13.98
CA LYS A 5 30.23 -16.94 -14.35
C LYS A 5 29.31 -17.13 -13.14
N ASP A 6 28.03 -17.40 -13.40
CA ASP A 6 27.06 -17.77 -12.38
C ASP A 6 26.96 -16.78 -11.20
N PHE A 7 27.06 -15.48 -11.48
CA PHE A 7 26.91 -14.45 -10.47
C PHE A 7 25.46 -14.46 -9.94
N LYS A 8 25.29 -14.85 -8.67
CA LYS A 8 23.99 -15.09 -8.04
C LYS A 8 23.95 -14.53 -6.62
N LEU A 9 22.80 -13.97 -6.25
CA LEU A 9 22.48 -13.55 -4.89
C LEU A 9 21.28 -14.36 -4.42
N THR A 10 21.52 -15.29 -3.51
CA THR A 10 20.49 -16.15 -2.91
C THR A 10 20.18 -15.64 -1.51
N LEU A 11 18.89 -15.55 -1.19
CA LEU A 11 18.40 -15.20 0.15
C LEU A 11 17.67 -16.41 0.69
N GLU A 12 17.85 -16.69 1.98
CA GLU A 12 17.15 -17.75 2.69
C GLU A 12 15.71 -17.33 2.96
N ALA A 13 14.76 -18.23 2.72
CA ALA A 13 13.35 -17.99 3.01
C ALA A 13 13.13 -18.05 4.53
N LEU A 14 12.52 -17.01 5.10
CA LEU A 14 12.21 -16.97 6.53
C LEU A 14 10.94 -17.75 6.89
N ASN A 15 9.98 -17.79 5.96
CA ASN A 15 8.68 -18.40 6.14
C ASN A 15 8.17 -18.94 4.79
N GLN A 16 7.02 -19.63 4.82
CA GLN A 16 6.40 -20.20 3.62
C GLN A 16 6.01 -19.14 2.57
N GLU A 17 5.76 -17.90 2.99
CA GLU A 17 5.35 -16.80 2.12
C GLU A 17 6.54 -16.01 1.54
N GLY A 18 7.77 -16.27 2.00
CA GLY A 18 8.97 -15.53 1.59
C GLY A 18 8.93 -14.04 1.95
N THR A 19 8.22 -13.67 3.02
CA THR A 19 8.07 -12.28 3.48
C THR A 19 9.07 -11.92 4.57
N TYR A 20 9.36 -10.63 4.68
CA TYR A 20 10.17 -10.03 5.73
C TYR A 20 9.39 -8.92 6.44
N SER A 21 9.72 -8.67 7.70
CA SER A 21 9.12 -7.64 8.54
C SER A 21 10.18 -6.93 9.40
N GLU A 22 9.77 -5.95 10.18
CA GLU A 22 10.61 -5.23 11.14
C GLU A 22 11.31 -6.23 12.08
N GLY A 23 12.63 -6.06 12.28
CA GLY A 23 13.44 -6.91 13.17
C GLY A 23 13.97 -8.22 12.56
N ASP A 24 13.44 -8.65 11.41
CA ASP A 24 13.83 -9.93 10.79
C ASP A 24 15.26 -9.89 10.24
N ASN A 25 15.91 -11.06 10.14
CA ASN A 25 17.25 -11.20 9.59
C ASN A 25 17.21 -11.61 8.10
N ILE A 26 17.77 -10.78 7.23
CA ILE A 26 18.03 -11.13 5.83
C ILE A 26 19.34 -11.91 5.78
N ILE A 27 19.25 -13.24 5.66
CA ILE A 27 20.41 -14.12 5.52
C ILE A 27 20.53 -14.55 4.05
N GLY A 28 21.74 -14.59 3.53
CA GLY A 28 21.96 -15.00 2.16
C GLY A 28 23.41 -15.34 1.81
N THR A 29 23.60 -15.68 0.54
CA THR A 29 24.90 -15.99 -0.04
C THR A 29 25.05 -15.31 -1.40
N LEU A 30 26.17 -14.61 -1.58
CA LEU A 30 26.64 -14.13 -2.87
C LEU A 30 27.62 -15.15 -3.45
N SER A 31 27.29 -15.72 -4.61
CA SER A 31 28.11 -16.73 -5.28
C SER A 31 28.46 -16.35 -6.71
N PHE A 32 29.66 -16.75 -7.15
CA PHE A 32 30.13 -16.62 -8.53
C PHE A 32 31.35 -17.50 -8.77
N ASN A 33 31.65 -17.79 -10.03
CA ASN A 33 32.86 -18.52 -10.44
C ASN A 33 33.77 -17.59 -11.27
N LEU A 34 35.05 -17.52 -10.92
CA LEU A 34 36.07 -16.77 -11.64
C LEU A 34 36.80 -17.64 -12.64
N LYS A 35 36.85 -17.19 -13.90
CA LYS A 35 37.61 -17.88 -14.97
C LYS A 35 39.13 -17.78 -14.82
N SER A 36 39.61 -16.82 -14.05
CA SER A 36 41.03 -16.56 -13.80
C SER A 36 41.18 -15.74 -12.52
N ASP A 37 42.38 -15.71 -11.95
CA ASP A 37 42.73 -14.79 -10.87
C ASP A 37 42.33 -13.36 -11.24
N THR A 38 41.55 -12.71 -10.36
CA THR A 38 40.92 -11.43 -10.65
C THR A 38 41.13 -10.46 -9.49
N LYS A 39 41.70 -9.30 -9.81
CA LYS A 39 41.87 -8.19 -8.87
C LYS A 39 40.54 -7.44 -8.67
N VAL A 40 40.01 -7.46 -7.45
CA VAL A 40 38.78 -6.76 -7.03
C VAL A 40 39.12 -5.63 -6.07
N LYS A 41 38.44 -4.48 -6.22
CA LYS A 41 38.59 -3.33 -5.31
C LYS A 41 37.72 -3.46 -4.07
N SER A 42 36.51 -3.99 -4.24
CA SER A 42 35.58 -4.21 -3.14
C SER A 42 34.47 -5.14 -3.57
N ILE A 43 33.95 -5.89 -2.61
CA ILE A 43 32.68 -6.63 -2.73
C ILE A 43 31.82 -6.14 -1.58
N SER A 44 30.65 -5.61 -1.90
CA SER A 44 29.73 -5.09 -0.89
C SER A 44 28.32 -5.54 -1.18
N VAL A 45 27.56 -5.85 -0.14
CA VAL A 45 26.11 -6.04 -0.21
C VAL A 45 25.45 -4.92 0.57
N LYS A 46 24.30 -4.44 0.08
CA LYS A 46 23.50 -3.42 0.74
C LYS A 46 22.06 -3.88 0.82
N ALA A 47 21.42 -3.66 1.96
CA ALA A 47 19.97 -3.77 2.07
C ALA A 47 19.39 -2.37 2.25
N LYS A 48 18.32 -2.01 1.53
CA LYS A 48 17.68 -0.70 1.61
C LYS A 48 16.17 -0.80 1.43
N GLY A 49 15.44 0.03 2.15
CA GLY A 49 14.00 0.25 1.97
C GLY A 49 13.73 1.68 1.55
N ASP A 50 13.04 1.87 0.44
CA ASP A 50 12.78 3.18 -0.18
C ASP A 50 11.33 3.29 -0.62
N ALA A 51 10.65 4.39 -0.22
CA ALA A 51 9.46 4.87 -0.91
C ALA A 51 9.87 5.92 -1.95
N MET A 52 9.24 5.86 -3.12
CA MET A 52 9.47 6.78 -4.24
C MET A 52 8.13 7.16 -4.85
N VAL A 53 7.98 8.45 -5.17
CA VAL A 53 6.83 8.95 -5.93
C VAL A 53 7.32 9.82 -7.07
N GLU A 54 6.66 9.72 -8.22
CA GLU A 54 6.99 10.48 -9.41
C GLU A 54 5.75 10.69 -10.28
N TRP A 55 5.48 11.94 -10.65
CA TRP A 55 4.48 12.28 -11.67
C TRP A 55 4.86 13.56 -12.39
N LYS A 56 4.20 13.81 -13.53
CA LYS A 56 4.32 15.06 -14.29
C LYS A 56 2.95 15.72 -14.47
N GLU A 57 2.94 17.05 -14.56
CA GLU A 57 1.78 17.85 -14.90
C GLU A 57 2.14 18.77 -16.07
N GLU A 58 1.25 18.84 -17.05
CA GLU A 58 1.41 19.64 -18.25
C GLU A 58 0.44 20.81 -18.20
N TYR A 59 0.96 22.03 -18.30
CA TYR A 59 0.22 23.29 -18.30
C TYR A 59 0.59 24.08 -19.55
N GLY A 60 -0.23 23.95 -20.60
CA GLY A 60 0.08 24.50 -21.92
C GLY A 60 1.39 23.90 -22.45
N ASN A 61 2.39 24.75 -22.69
CA ASN A 61 3.72 24.35 -23.17
C ASN A 61 4.73 24.04 -22.04
N SER A 62 4.31 24.08 -20.77
CA SER A 62 5.17 23.81 -19.63
C SER A 62 4.90 22.44 -19.02
N THR A 63 5.95 21.66 -18.76
CA THR A 63 5.87 20.39 -18.04
C THR A 63 6.59 20.51 -16.70
N THR A 64 5.86 20.29 -15.61
CA THR A 64 6.42 20.24 -14.26
C THR A 64 6.56 18.80 -13.80
N TYR A 65 7.74 18.43 -13.33
CA TYR A 65 8.04 17.10 -12.80
C TYR A 65 8.09 17.13 -11.28
N TYR A 66 7.35 16.24 -10.64
CA TYR A 66 7.32 16.07 -9.20
C TYR A 66 7.97 14.74 -8.85
N LYS A 67 8.94 14.78 -7.94
CA LYS A 67 9.63 13.60 -7.45
C LYS A 67 9.86 13.69 -5.95
N GLY A 68 9.54 12.60 -5.26
CA GLY A 68 9.76 12.45 -3.82
C GLY A 68 10.42 11.11 -3.53
N GLN A 69 11.29 11.09 -2.53
CA GLN A 69 11.91 9.86 -2.05
C GLN A 69 12.02 9.91 -0.54
N ARG A 70 11.70 8.78 0.11
CA ARG A 70 11.89 8.56 1.53
C ARG A 70 12.64 7.25 1.73
N ARG A 71 13.80 7.30 2.38
CA ARG A 71 14.54 6.09 2.76
C ARG A 71 14.18 5.70 4.19
N TYR A 72 13.82 4.43 4.37
CA TYR A 72 13.52 3.85 5.68
C TYR A 72 14.76 3.27 6.36
N PHE A 73 15.59 2.59 5.60
CA PHE A 73 16.89 2.11 6.09
C PHE A 73 17.90 1.92 4.96
N LYS A 74 19.17 1.86 5.36
CA LYS A 74 20.28 1.47 4.48
C LYS A 74 21.35 0.77 5.31
N LEU A 75 21.48 -0.53 5.12
CA LEU A 75 22.51 -1.35 5.71
C LEU A 75 23.53 -1.72 4.65
N LYS A 76 24.78 -1.90 5.06
CA LYS A 76 25.88 -2.26 4.16
C LYS A 76 26.83 -3.22 4.87
N GLN A 77 27.20 -4.29 4.17
CA GLN A 77 28.23 -5.23 4.58
C GLN A 77 29.29 -5.26 3.48
N ASP A 78 30.53 -4.94 3.82
CA ASP A 78 31.67 -5.10 2.93
C ASP A 78 32.24 -6.52 3.14
N LEU A 79 32.11 -7.36 2.11
CA LEU A 79 32.61 -8.74 2.09
C LEU A 79 34.09 -8.79 1.71
N VAL A 80 34.53 -7.81 0.91
CA VAL A 80 35.94 -7.50 0.67
C VAL A 80 36.09 -6.00 0.87
N ALA A 81 36.83 -5.63 1.90
CA ALA A 81 37.07 -4.24 2.30
C ALA A 81 37.87 -3.49 1.22
N LYS A 82 37.80 -2.16 1.26
CA LYS A 82 38.39 -1.28 0.24
C LYS A 82 39.85 -0.92 0.56
N ASP A 83 40.43 -1.41 1.65
CA ASP A 83 41.58 -0.76 2.27
C ASP A 83 42.91 -1.08 1.58
N THR A 84 43.56 0.00 1.12
CA THR A 84 44.93 0.19 0.61
C THR A 84 45.46 -0.68 -0.54
N GLY A 85 44.83 -1.80 -0.88
CA GLY A 85 45.21 -2.64 -2.02
C GLY A 85 44.02 -3.39 -2.59
N ALA A 86 44.01 -3.64 -3.90
CA ALA A 86 42.95 -4.46 -4.47
C ALA A 86 43.28 -5.94 -4.27
N THR A 87 42.35 -6.66 -3.63
CA THR A 87 42.44 -8.09 -3.32
C THR A 87 42.43 -8.91 -4.60
N VAL A 88 43.30 -9.91 -4.70
CA VAL A 88 43.26 -10.88 -5.80
C VAL A 88 42.42 -12.08 -5.35
N LEU A 89 41.28 -12.27 -5.99
CA LEU A 89 40.49 -13.49 -5.83
C LEU A 89 41.00 -14.54 -6.81
N ARG A 90 41.26 -15.74 -6.31
CA ARG A 90 41.76 -16.86 -7.12
C ARG A 90 40.70 -17.36 -8.11
N GLN A 91 41.15 -17.95 -9.21
CA GLN A 91 40.29 -18.70 -10.12
C GLN A 91 39.47 -19.74 -9.36
N GLY A 92 38.22 -19.95 -9.79
CA GLY A 92 37.31 -20.94 -9.21
C GLY A 92 36.10 -20.33 -8.48
N PRO A 93 35.38 -21.15 -7.70
CA PRO A 93 34.14 -20.76 -7.05
C PRO A 93 34.38 -19.89 -5.81
N HIS A 94 33.55 -18.86 -5.65
CA HIS A 94 33.52 -17.98 -4.48
C HIS A 94 32.11 -17.94 -3.90
N ASN A 95 32.02 -18.05 -2.57
CA ASN A 95 30.77 -17.97 -1.83
C ASN A 95 30.97 -17.07 -0.61
N PHE A 96 30.25 -15.95 -0.56
CA PHE A 96 30.29 -15.02 0.57
C PHE A 96 28.93 -14.99 1.27
N LYS A 97 28.92 -15.30 2.56
CA LYS A 97 27.72 -15.21 3.39
C LYS A 97 27.46 -13.76 3.77
N LEU A 98 26.18 -13.39 3.85
CA LEU A 98 25.72 -12.07 4.27
C LEU A 98 24.59 -12.20 5.31
N SER A 99 24.50 -11.23 6.20
CA SER A 99 23.41 -11.11 7.16
C SER A 99 23.11 -9.64 7.46
N PHE A 100 21.84 -9.26 7.38
CA PHE A 100 21.36 -7.94 7.81
C PHE A 100 20.17 -8.10 8.74
N GLN A 101 20.22 -7.48 9.91
CA GLN A 101 19.04 -7.30 10.73
C GLN A 101 18.25 -6.09 10.25
N ILE A 102 17.01 -6.31 9.79
CA ILE A 102 16.09 -5.23 9.45
C ILE A 102 15.80 -4.43 10.73
N PRO A 103 15.78 -3.09 10.66
CA PRO A 103 15.44 -2.30 11.83
C PRO A 103 14.08 -2.64 12.45
N HIS A 104 13.96 -2.42 13.76
CA HIS A 104 12.74 -2.69 14.53
C HIS A 104 11.71 -1.56 14.48
N TRP A 105 12.05 -0.39 13.93
CA TRP A 105 11.12 0.73 13.85
C TRP A 105 10.11 0.55 12.71
N GLU A 106 8.98 1.25 12.83
CA GLU A 106 7.86 1.19 11.90
C GLU A 106 8.25 1.57 10.46
N MET A 107 7.87 0.72 9.51
CA MET A 107 8.07 0.93 8.07
C MET A 107 6.88 0.39 7.28
N PRO A 108 6.49 1.00 6.14
CA PRO A 108 5.35 0.54 5.37
C PRO A 108 5.60 -0.76 4.63
N SER A 109 4.54 -1.54 4.41
CA SER A 109 4.58 -2.71 3.52
C SER A 109 5.03 -2.34 2.10
N SER A 110 5.62 -3.29 1.37
CA SER A 110 5.89 -3.16 -0.06
C SER A 110 4.60 -2.80 -0.80
N PHE A 111 4.68 -1.85 -1.73
CA PHE A 111 3.54 -1.30 -2.44
C PHE A 111 3.96 -0.79 -3.82
N GLU A 112 3.11 -0.95 -4.83
CA GLU A 112 3.36 -0.40 -6.15
C GLU A 112 2.06 0.10 -6.79
N ALA A 113 2.11 1.31 -7.32
CA ALA A 113 1.02 1.93 -8.06
C ALA A 113 1.58 2.94 -9.08
N LYS A 114 0.69 3.49 -9.92
CA LYS A 114 1.05 4.30 -11.09
C LYS A 114 2.09 5.40 -10.84
N TYR A 115 1.98 6.13 -9.73
CA TYR A 115 2.84 7.28 -9.44
C TYR A 115 3.78 7.06 -8.25
N GLY A 116 3.88 5.85 -7.72
CA GLY A 116 4.73 5.61 -6.58
C GLY A 116 4.80 4.16 -6.14
N LYS A 117 5.90 3.85 -5.45
CA LYS A 117 6.19 2.51 -4.95
C LYS A 117 6.99 2.56 -3.66
N ILE A 118 6.93 1.47 -2.91
CA ILE A 118 7.66 1.20 -1.68
C ILE A 118 8.35 -0.14 -1.90
N VAL A 119 9.67 -0.11 -1.98
CA VAL A 119 10.48 -1.24 -2.41
C VAL A 119 11.62 -1.48 -1.44
N TYR A 120 11.88 -2.76 -1.17
CA TYR A 120 12.94 -3.22 -0.30
C TYR A 120 13.87 -4.11 -1.09
N MET A 121 15.17 -3.77 -1.12
CA MET A 121 16.12 -4.40 -2.03
C MET A 121 17.40 -4.81 -1.32
N VAL A 122 17.93 -5.97 -1.70
CA VAL A 122 19.29 -6.42 -1.41
C VAL A 122 20.11 -6.30 -2.69
N GLU A 123 21.13 -5.45 -2.67
CA GLU A 123 21.99 -5.13 -3.80
C GLU A 123 23.42 -5.60 -3.52
N ALA A 124 23.91 -6.57 -4.28
CA ALA A 124 25.30 -7.00 -4.26
C ALA A 124 26.09 -6.30 -5.37
N LYS A 125 27.28 -5.80 -5.06
CA LYS A 125 28.13 -5.06 -5.99
C LYS A 125 29.60 -5.49 -5.87
N ILE A 126 30.19 -5.87 -7.00
CA ILE A 126 31.62 -6.16 -7.15
C ILE A 126 32.27 -5.04 -7.97
N SER A 127 33.20 -4.32 -7.37
CA SER A 127 33.94 -3.23 -8.03
C SER A 127 35.35 -3.68 -8.40
N ARG A 128 35.85 -3.25 -9.56
CA ARG A 128 37.18 -3.60 -10.10
C ARG A 128 37.91 -2.36 -10.61
N SER A 129 39.23 -2.46 -10.75
CA SER A 129 40.03 -1.42 -11.42
C SER A 129 39.69 -1.38 -12.91
N TRP A 130 39.51 -0.17 -13.45
CA TRP A 130 39.33 0.10 -14.88
C TRP A 130 38.19 -0.69 -15.56
N ARG A 131 37.19 -1.15 -14.79
CA ARG A 131 36.00 -1.82 -15.31
C ARG A 131 34.76 -1.37 -14.56
N TRP A 132 33.64 -1.37 -15.28
CA TRP A 132 32.33 -1.14 -14.68
C TRP A 132 32.05 -2.17 -13.57
N PRO A 133 31.47 -1.72 -12.43
CA PRO A 133 31.04 -2.63 -11.39
C PRO A 133 30.00 -3.63 -11.92
N SER A 134 30.07 -4.85 -11.41
CA SER A 134 29.02 -5.85 -11.61
C SER A 134 28.07 -5.79 -10.42
N SER A 135 26.76 -5.73 -10.67
CA SER A 135 25.76 -5.65 -9.60
C SER A 135 24.59 -6.58 -9.84
N LEU A 136 24.03 -7.12 -8.76
CA LEU A 136 22.77 -7.84 -8.71
C LEU A 136 21.88 -7.19 -7.69
N THR A 137 20.59 -7.12 -7.98
CA THR A 137 19.58 -6.63 -7.05
C THR A 137 18.49 -7.68 -6.92
N LYS A 138 18.09 -7.97 -5.69
CA LYS A 138 16.93 -8.81 -5.39
C LYS A 138 15.96 -8.00 -4.53
N GLU A 139 14.72 -7.92 -4.97
CA GLU A 139 13.65 -7.33 -4.19
C GLU A 139 13.17 -8.34 -3.14
N ILE A 140 12.83 -7.84 -1.94
CA ILE A 140 12.22 -8.62 -0.88
C ILE A 140 10.79 -8.11 -0.64
N LYS A 141 9.86 -9.04 -0.38
CA LYS A 141 8.48 -8.69 -0.04
C LYS A 141 8.43 -8.32 1.43
N PHE A 142 8.24 -7.04 1.72
CA PHE A 142 8.15 -6.53 3.08
C PHE A 142 6.69 -6.38 3.51
N VAL A 143 6.34 -6.92 4.67
CA VAL A 143 5.00 -6.81 5.27
C VAL A 143 5.17 -6.16 6.63
N SER A 144 4.62 -4.97 6.78
CA SER A 144 4.71 -4.23 8.04
C SER A 144 3.94 -4.92 9.16
N LYS A 145 4.52 -4.91 10.35
CA LYS A 145 3.86 -5.24 11.61
C LYS A 145 3.02 -4.09 12.17
N SER A 146 3.05 -2.90 11.55
CA SER A 146 2.22 -1.77 11.97
C SER A 146 0.76 -2.04 11.62
N ILE A 147 -0.04 -2.20 12.68
CA ILE A 147 -1.47 -2.47 12.58
C ILE A 147 -2.18 -1.13 12.83
N PRO A 148 -3.03 -0.67 11.89
CA PRO A 148 -3.94 0.44 12.18
C PRO A 148 -4.76 0.15 13.44
N PRO A 149 -5.27 1.14 14.19
CA PRO A 149 -6.09 0.91 15.38
C PRO A 149 -7.46 0.32 15.03
N ILE A 150 -7.51 -0.96 14.64
CA ILE A 150 -8.69 -1.66 14.10
C ILE A 150 -9.84 -1.73 15.09
N HIS A 151 -9.55 -1.82 16.40
CA HIS A 151 -10.55 -1.86 17.46
C HIS A 151 -11.49 -0.65 17.44
N LEU A 152 -11.00 0.52 17.01
CA LEU A 152 -11.81 1.73 16.87
C LEU A 152 -12.76 1.69 15.68
N ALA A 153 -12.65 0.69 14.80
CA ALA A 153 -13.42 0.57 13.57
C ALA A 153 -14.26 -0.71 13.52
N MET A 154 -14.31 -1.51 14.59
CA MET A 154 -15.10 -2.75 14.66
C MET A 154 -16.61 -2.49 14.82
N HIS A 155 -17.00 -1.30 15.27
CA HIS A 155 -18.39 -0.96 15.55
C HIS A 155 -19.14 -0.41 14.33
N PRO A 156 -20.47 -0.49 14.30
CA PRO A 156 -21.29 0.11 13.25
C PRO A 156 -21.08 1.62 13.16
N LEU A 157 -20.89 2.13 11.94
CA LEU A 157 -20.82 3.56 11.66
C LEU A 157 -22.17 4.04 11.15
N SER A 158 -22.59 5.23 11.57
CA SER A 158 -23.83 5.87 11.12
C SER A 158 -23.62 7.36 10.89
N GLY A 159 -24.25 7.90 9.86
CA GLY A 159 -24.19 9.31 9.51
C GLY A 159 -25.50 9.77 8.90
N SER A 160 -25.85 11.03 9.12
CA SER A 160 -27.09 11.60 8.60
C SER A 160 -26.82 12.92 7.91
N VAL A 161 -27.57 13.17 6.83
CA VAL A 161 -27.55 14.42 6.09
C VAL A 161 -28.97 14.83 5.76
N VAL A 162 -29.24 16.13 5.87
CA VAL A 162 -30.54 16.72 5.60
C VAL A 162 -30.36 17.82 4.57
N LYS A 163 -31.22 17.80 3.55
CA LYS A 163 -31.26 18.81 2.51
C LYS A 163 -32.67 19.37 2.35
N THR A 164 -32.78 20.69 2.49
CA THR A 164 -34.06 21.39 2.39
C THR A 164 -34.19 22.05 1.02
N PHE A 165 -35.36 21.88 0.40
CA PHE A 165 -35.77 22.52 -0.84
C PHE A 165 -37.02 23.37 -0.57
N SER A 166 -37.35 24.29 -1.47
CA SER A 166 -38.64 25.00 -1.42
C SER A 166 -39.84 24.04 -1.50
N SER A 167 -39.64 22.87 -2.12
CA SER A 167 -40.65 21.84 -2.31
C SER A 167 -40.73 20.77 -1.21
N GLY A 168 -39.99 20.91 -0.11
CA GLY A 168 -39.91 19.93 0.99
C GLY A 168 -38.48 19.53 1.33
N GLN A 169 -38.30 18.46 2.11
CA GLN A 169 -37.01 18.06 2.65
C GLN A 169 -36.62 16.65 2.22
N LEU A 170 -35.32 16.41 2.11
CA LEU A 170 -34.72 15.11 1.89
C LEU A 170 -33.76 14.82 3.03
N GLN A 171 -34.07 13.80 3.83
CA GLN A 171 -33.21 13.32 4.90
C GLN A 171 -32.69 11.92 4.53
N MET A 172 -31.40 11.71 4.70
CA MET A 172 -30.77 10.41 4.56
C MET A 172 -29.99 10.07 5.82
N THR A 173 -30.24 8.89 6.37
CA THR A 173 -29.43 8.29 7.43
C THR A 173 -28.82 7.02 6.87
N ALA A 174 -27.51 7.02 6.70
CA ALA A 174 -26.76 5.87 6.20
C ALA A 174 -26.02 5.17 7.34
N SER A 175 -25.80 3.87 7.20
CA SER A 175 -25.00 3.09 8.13
C SER A 175 -24.21 1.99 7.44
N VAL A 176 -23.12 1.55 8.08
CA VAL A 176 -22.36 0.36 7.72
C VAL A 176 -22.04 -0.42 8.99
N ASN A 177 -22.11 -1.75 8.92
CA ASN A 177 -21.99 -2.63 10.07
C ASN A 177 -20.62 -2.57 10.79
N ARG A 178 -19.55 -2.19 10.07
CA ARG A 178 -18.22 -1.96 10.63
C ARG A 178 -17.38 -1.06 9.70
N GLY A 179 -16.41 -0.37 10.26
CA GLY A 179 -15.43 0.47 9.57
C GLY A 179 -14.14 -0.26 9.14
N VAL A 180 -14.03 -1.56 9.39
CA VAL A 180 -12.86 -2.38 9.01
C VAL A 180 -13.28 -3.62 8.25
N CYS A 181 -12.48 -4.02 7.27
CA CYS A 181 -12.70 -5.20 6.45
C CYS A 181 -11.39 -5.78 5.90
N SER A 182 -11.50 -6.95 5.28
CA SER A 182 -10.42 -7.61 4.57
C SER A 182 -10.69 -7.68 3.06
N PRO A 183 -9.65 -7.81 2.22
CA PRO A 183 -9.84 -8.14 0.81
C PRO A 183 -10.72 -9.40 0.65
N GLY A 184 -11.70 -9.33 -0.26
CA GLY A 184 -12.66 -10.41 -0.52
C GLY A 184 -13.86 -10.48 0.44
N GLU A 185 -13.87 -9.67 1.50
CA GLU A 185 -14.99 -9.62 2.45
C GLU A 185 -16.19 -8.84 1.89
N THR A 186 -17.36 -9.00 2.51
CA THR A 186 -18.57 -8.21 2.21
C THR A 186 -19.04 -7.47 3.45
N LEU A 187 -19.20 -6.16 3.34
CA LEU A 187 -19.79 -5.30 4.37
C LEU A 187 -21.29 -5.14 4.13
N SER A 188 -22.06 -4.95 5.21
CA SER A 188 -23.48 -4.67 5.14
C SER A 188 -23.73 -3.20 5.44
N ALA A 189 -24.21 -2.47 4.43
CA ALA A 189 -24.58 -1.06 4.55
C ALA A 189 -26.09 -0.87 4.31
N SER A 190 -26.62 0.24 4.78
CA SER A 190 -28.01 0.63 4.50
C SER A 190 -28.15 2.14 4.47
N ALA A 191 -29.19 2.62 3.80
CA ALA A 191 -29.59 4.02 3.82
C ALA A 191 -31.09 4.12 4.01
N ARG A 192 -31.52 4.82 5.07
CA ARG A 192 -32.90 5.22 5.31
C ARG A 192 -33.10 6.61 4.71
N ILE A 193 -34.01 6.73 3.75
CA ILE A 193 -34.31 7.98 3.05
C ILE A 193 -35.72 8.41 3.38
N CYS A 194 -35.88 9.62 3.91
CA CYS A 194 -37.15 10.29 4.11
C CYS A 194 -37.26 11.41 3.05
N ASN A 195 -38.06 11.21 2.01
CA ASN A 195 -38.23 12.16 0.94
C ASN A 195 -39.59 12.85 1.05
N THR A 196 -39.65 14.00 1.70
CA THR A 196 -40.86 14.84 1.75
C THR A 196 -40.91 15.86 0.61
N SER A 197 -39.87 15.89 -0.24
CA SER A 197 -39.80 16.77 -1.40
C SER A 197 -40.77 16.34 -2.52
N SER A 198 -40.93 17.20 -3.53
CA SER A 198 -41.67 16.88 -4.76
C SER A 198 -40.85 16.12 -5.81
N LYS A 199 -39.55 15.88 -5.58
CA LYS A 199 -38.65 15.25 -6.57
C LYS A 199 -38.44 13.77 -6.27
N SER A 200 -38.30 12.98 -7.33
CA SER A 200 -37.77 11.61 -7.21
C SER A 200 -36.25 11.65 -7.09
N VAL A 201 -35.69 10.74 -6.30
CA VAL A 201 -34.25 10.65 -6.02
C VAL A 201 -33.77 9.21 -6.17
N ARG A 202 -32.50 9.01 -6.53
CA ARG A 202 -31.92 7.64 -6.63
C ARG A 202 -30.77 7.48 -5.63
N PRO A 203 -30.85 6.52 -4.69
CA PRO A 203 -29.75 6.22 -3.78
C PRO A 203 -28.63 5.49 -4.50
N LYS A 204 -27.39 5.84 -4.17
CA LYS A 204 -26.18 5.22 -4.72
C LYS A 204 -25.19 4.96 -3.60
N PHE A 205 -24.51 3.82 -3.71
CA PHE A 205 -23.42 3.43 -2.83
C PHE A 205 -22.18 3.23 -3.70
N SER A 206 -21.06 3.82 -3.33
CA SER A 206 -19.78 3.58 -4.02
C SER A 206 -18.65 3.39 -3.04
N LEU A 207 -17.87 2.33 -3.23
CA LEU A 207 -16.62 2.12 -2.52
C LEU A 207 -15.49 2.75 -3.34
N HIS A 208 -14.70 3.59 -2.69
CA HIS A 208 -13.59 4.29 -3.29
C HIS A 208 -12.26 3.76 -2.76
N HIS A 209 -11.33 3.53 -3.68
CA HIS A 209 -9.92 3.27 -3.42
C HIS A 209 -9.14 4.53 -3.81
N LYS A 210 -8.56 5.18 -2.80
CA LYS A 210 -7.90 6.46 -2.94
C LYS A 210 -6.43 6.35 -2.58
N ILE A 211 -5.56 6.66 -3.54
CA ILE A 211 -4.12 6.71 -3.34
C ILE A 211 -3.67 8.16 -3.40
N VAL A 212 -2.95 8.61 -2.36
CA VAL A 212 -2.47 9.99 -2.23
C VAL A 212 -0.95 10.00 -2.25
N TYR A 213 -0.38 10.66 -3.25
CA TYR A 213 1.06 10.86 -3.40
C TYR A 213 1.43 12.29 -3.00
N ARG A 214 2.48 12.47 -2.21
CA ARG A 214 2.87 13.77 -1.64
C ARG A 214 4.32 14.11 -1.98
N VAL A 215 4.55 15.31 -2.52
CA VAL A 215 5.88 15.88 -2.77
C VAL A 215 5.88 17.34 -2.32
N LYS A 216 6.59 17.63 -1.23
CA LYS A 216 6.62 18.97 -0.61
C LYS A 216 5.19 19.45 -0.31
N LYS A 217 4.72 20.50 -0.99
CA LYS A 217 3.36 21.06 -0.85
C LYS A 217 2.37 20.56 -1.92
N HIS A 218 2.83 19.69 -2.83
CA HIS A 218 2.03 19.19 -3.95
C HIS A 218 1.54 17.78 -3.68
N THR A 219 0.31 17.52 -4.11
CA THR A 219 -0.35 16.24 -3.90
C THR A 219 -0.95 15.76 -5.21
N LYS A 220 -0.71 14.50 -5.57
CA LYS A 220 -1.44 13.80 -6.62
C LYS A 220 -2.40 12.81 -5.98
N ILE A 221 -3.66 12.85 -6.38
CA ILE A 221 -4.69 11.92 -5.90
C ILE A 221 -5.13 11.04 -7.07
N SER A 222 -5.17 9.74 -6.84
CA SER A 222 -5.86 8.77 -7.68
C SER A 222 -7.03 8.23 -6.88
N ASP A 223 -8.25 8.59 -7.26
CA ASP A 223 -9.47 8.14 -6.60
C ASP A 223 -10.28 7.31 -7.59
N GLN A 224 -10.47 6.02 -7.28
CA GLN A 224 -11.13 5.06 -8.14
C GLN A 224 -12.32 4.43 -7.45
N VAL A 225 -13.46 4.39 -8.14
CA VAL A 225 -14.62 3.63 -7.69
C VAL A 225 -14.38 2.17 -7.99
N ILE A 226 -14.28 1.35 -6.95
CA ILE A 226 -14.00 -0.09 -7.04
C ILE A 226 -15.22 -0.98 -6.78
N PHE A 227 -16.29 -0.41 -6.22
CA PHE A 227 -17.61 -1.01 -6.15
C PHE A 227 -18.68 0.07 -6.30
N LYS A 228 -19.78 -0.24 -6.97
CA LYS A 228 -20.91 0.67 -7.12
C LYS A 228 -22.23 -0.09 -7.13
N MET A 229 -23.19 0.40 -6.36
CA MET A 229 -24.60 0.00 -6.40
C MET A 229 -25.46 1.22 -6.69
N VAL A 230 -26.48 1.04 -7.52
CA VAL A 230 -27.50 2.05 -7.84
C VAL A 230 -28.85 1.46 -7.47
N GLY A 231 -29.53 2.09 -6.51
CA GLY A 231 -30.85 1.68 -6.08
C GLY A 231 -31.96 2.21 -6.98
N ASP A 232 -33.17 1.72 -6.71
CA ASP A 232 -34.37 2.14 -7.41
C ASP A 232 -34.75 3.60 -7.10
N PRO A 233 -35.48 4.27 -8.01
CA PRO A 233 -36.03 5.59 -7.74
C PRO A 233 -36.93 5.57 -6.51
N ILE A 234 -36.67 6.48 -5.60
CA ILE A 234 -37.54 6.77 -4.46
C ILE A 234 -38.51 7.86 -4.91
N THR A 235 -39.80 7.58 -4.78
CA THR A 235 -40.86 8.51 -5.18
C THR A 235 -40.95 9.69 -4.20
N PRO A 236 -41.51 10.83 -4.64
CA PRO A 236 -41.84 11.93 -3.75
C PRO A 236 -42.74 11.48 -2.58
N ARG A 237 -42.61 12.16 -1.43
CA ARG A 237 -43.45 11.94 -0.24
C ARG A 237 -43.45 10.49 0.26
N SER A 238 -42.28 9.86 0.23
CA SER A 238 -42.12 8.48 0.65
C SER A 238 -40.93 8.31 1.59
N GLU A 239 -40.90 7.16 2.27
CA GLU A 239 -39.82 6.75 3.14
C GLU A 239 -39.42 5.32 2.79
N VAL A 240 -38.14 5.11 2.52
CA VAL A 240 -37.60 3.82 2.07
C VAL A 240 -36.26 3.56 2.74
N THR A 241 -36.02 2.31 3.13
CA THR A 241 -34.70 1.84 3.55
C THR A 241 -34.11 0.96 2.46
N VAL A 242 -32.93 1.32 1.97
CA VAL A 242 -32.21 0.60 0.91
C VAL A 242 -31.00 -0.13 1.50
N PRO A 243 -30.98 -1.47 1.48
CA PRO A 243 -29.81 -2.24 1.89
C PRO A 243 -28.76 -2.31 0.77
N CYS A 244 -27.51 -2.54 1.13
CA CYS A 244 -26.39 -2.72 0.20
C CYS A 244 -25.35 -3.70 0.77
N GLU A 245 -25.06 -4.77 0.02
CA GLU A 245 -23.89 -5.62 0.26
C GLU A 245 -22.68 -5.04 -0.47
N VAL A 246 -21.74 -4.45 0.27
CA VAL A 246 -20.54 -3.81 -0.28
C VAL A 246 -19.42 -4.85 -0.36
N LYS A 247 -19.18 -5.38 -1.56
CA LYS A 247 -18.14 -6.38 -1.82
C LYS A 247 -16.77 -5.72 -1.95
N ILE A 248 -15.81 -6.12 -1.11
CA ILE A 248 -14.42 -5.68 -1.19
C ILE A 248 -13.70 -6.59 -2.21
N PRO A 249 -13.00 -6.03 -3.23
CA PRO A 249 -12.24 -6.84 -4.18
C PRO A 249 -11.22 -7.75 -3.48
N GLY A 250 -11.06 -8.97 -3.98
CA GLY A 250 -10.10 -9.94 -3.41
C GLY A 250 -8.63 -9.54 -3.59
N ASP A 251 -8.36 -8.71 -4.59
CA ASP A 251 -7.06 -8.12 -4.90
C ASP A 251 -6.88 -6.73 -4.28
N ALA A 252 -7.81 -6.28 -3.42
CA ALA A 252 -7.69 -5.02 -2.71
C ALA A 252 -6.40 -4.99 -1.88
N VAL A 253 -5.63 -3.92 -2.04
CA VAL A 253 -4.43 -3.67 -1.23
C VAL A 253 -4.84 -3.21 0.16
N CYS A 254 -4.08 -3.59 1.18
CA CYS A 254 -4.33 -3.11 2.54
C CYS A 254 -4.11 -1.59 2.64
N THR A 255 -4.80 -0.99 3.61
CA THR A 255 -4.69 0.43 3.96
C THR A 255 -3.26 0.75 4.36
N LEU A 256 -2.72 1.83 3.82
CA LEU A 256 -1.34 2.24 4.02
C LEU A 256 -1.31 3.68 4.52
N HIS A 257 -0.92 3.85 5.79
CA HIS A 257 -0.91 5.16 6.45
C HIS A 257 0.47 5.52 7.02
N ASN A 258 1.37 4.55 7.15
CA ASN A 258 2.71 4.69 7.72
C ASN A 258 3.80 5.05 6.69
N CYS A 259 3.41 5.77 5.62
CA CYS A 259 4.34 6.37 4.67
C CYS A 259 4.06 7.87 4.49
N GLN A 260 5.10 8.69 4.60
CA GLN A 260 4.97 10.16 4.53
C GLN A 260 4.58 10.66 3.13
N ILE A 261 4.95 9.91 2.09
CA ILE A 261 4.80 10.35 0.69
C ILE A 261 3.74 9.56 -0.09
N ILE A 262 3.21 8.47 0.47
CA ILE A 262 2.16 7.63 -0.13
C ILE A 262 1.15 7.29 0.97
N SER A 263 -0.15 7.47 0.73
CA SER A 263 -1.20 6.83 1.53
C SER A 263 -2.17 6.08 0.63
N VAL A 264 -2.71 4.98 1.14
CA VAL A 264 -3.77 4.18 0.53
C VAL A 264 -4.95 4.18 1.49
N GLU A 265 -6.06 4.74 1.04
CA GLU A 265 -7.27 5.03 1.83
C GLU A 265 -8.49 4.40 1.14
N TYR A 266 -9.45 3.95 1.93
CA TYR A 266 -10.74 3.48 1.45
C TYR A 266 -11.87 4.25 2.11
N TYR A 267 -12.95 4.48 1.37
CA TYR A 267 -14.17 5.02 1.95
C TYR A 267 -15.40 4.55 1.19
N LEU A 268 -16.48 4.30 1.93
CA LEU A 268 -17.81 4.08 1.39
C LEU A 268 -18.54 5.42 1.32
N LYS A 269 -18.96 5.80 0.11
CA LYS A 269 -19.77 6.97 -0.14
C LYS A 269 -21.21 6.54 -0.39
N VAL A 270 -22.14 7.08 0.40
CA VAL A 270 -23.59 6.91 0.22
C VAL A 270 -24.16 8.27 -0.16
N TYR A 271 -24.86 8.36 -1.29
CA TYR A 271 -25.37 9.64 -1.78
C TYR A 271 -26.69 9.47 -2.53
N LEU A 272 -27.46 10.55 -2.59
CA LEU A 272 -28.73 10.61 -3.34
C LEU A 272 -28.53 11.47 -4.59
N ASP A 273 -28.76 10.87 -5.75
CA ASP A 273 -28.79 11.59 -7.03
C ASP A 273 -30.09 12.41 -7.11
N VAL A 274 -29.94 13.75 -7.09
CA VAL A 274 -31.06 14.69 -7.10
C VAL A 274 -30.98 15.59 -8.32
N SER A 275 -31.98 15.50 -9.20
CA SER A 275 -32.03 16.35 -10.40
C SER A 275 -31.98 17.84 -10.08
N PHE A 276 -31.02 18.55 -10.70
CA PHE A 276 -30.82 20.00 -10.59
C PHE A 276 -30.44 20.49 -9.19
N ALA A 277 -29.83 19.65 -8.36
CA ALA A 277 -29.31 20.04 -7.06
C ALA A 277 -28.04 19.25 -6.71
N TYR A 278 -27.25 19.75 -5.76
CA TYR A 278 -26.15 18.97 -5.20
C TYR A 278 -26.65 17.68 -4.53
N ASP A 279 -25.92 16.59 -4.71
CA ASP A 279 -26.26 15.31 -4.09
C ASP A 279 -25.91 15.35 -2.59
N PRO A 280 -26.87 15.13 -1.67
CA PRO A 280 -26.54 14.94 -0.27
C PRO A 280 -25.77 13.61 -0.11
N GLU A 281 -24.72 13.63 0.69
CA GLU A 281 -23.82 12.49 0.85
C GLU A 281 -23.42 12.25 2.31
N VAL A 282 -23.14 10.99 2.62
CA VAL A 282 -22.51 10.52 3.86
C VAL A 282 -21.32 9.65 3.46
N VAL A 283 -20.17 9.88 4.09
CA VAL A 283 -18.92 9.19 3.79
C VAL A 283 -18.43 8.45 5.03
N PHE A 284 -18.15 7.16 4.89
CA PHE A 284 -17.58 6.31 5.93
C PHE A 284 -16.14 5.95 5.57
N PRO A 285 -15.13 6.37 6.35
CA PRO A 285 -13.77 5.89 6.17
C PRO A 285 -13.71 4.39 6.50
N LEU A 286 -12.98 3.62 5.69
CA LEU A 286 -12.82 2.17 5.85
C LEU A 286 -11.34 1.81 5.97
N LEU A 287 -11.06 0.85 6.85
CA LEU A 287 -9.76 0.22 6.99
C LEU A 287 -9.78 -1.16 6.33
N VAL A 288 -9.08 -1.31 5.22
CA VAL A 288 -8.81 -2.63 4.61
C VAL A 288 -7.54 -3.20 5.23
N VAL A 289 -7.60 -4.35 5.89
CA VAL A 289 -6.46 -4.98 6.59
C VAL A 289 -6.35 -6.48 6.25
N PRO A 290 -5.21 -7.14 6.55
CA PRO A 290 -5.09 -8.58 6.39
C PRO A 290 -6.14 -9.37 7.19
N SER A 291 -6.65 -10.48 6.62
CA SER A 291 -7.76 -11.26 7.18
C SER A 291 -7.48 -11.85 8.55
N ASN A 292 -6.24 -12.27 8.81
CA ASN A 292 -5.82 -12.79 10.11
C ASN A 292 -6.01 -11.77 11.25
N LEU A 293 -5.93 -10.46 10.98
CA LEU A 293 -6.12 -9.43 11.99
C LEU A 293 -7.59 -9.22 12.34
N VAL A 294 -8.48 -9.22 11.34
CA VAL A 294 -9.93 -9.08 11.57
C VAL A 294 -10.46 -10.28 12.35
N HIS A 295 -10.06 -11.49 11.97
CA HIS A 295 -10.50 -12.71 12.65
C HIS A 295 -9.98 -12.80 14.10
N ALA A 296 -8.73 -12.40 14.36
CA ALA A 296 -8.20 -12.36 15.71
C ALA A 296 -9.03 -11.45 16.62
N GLN A 297 -9.34 -10.23 16.15
CA GLN A 297 -10.12 -9.26 16.92
C GLN A 297 -11.57 -9.72 17.19
N LEU A 298 -12.23 -10.28 16.18
CA LEU A 298 -13.59 -10.81 16.34
C LEU A 298 -13.63 -11.97 17.36
N ASN A 299 -12.62 -12.83 17.36
CA ASN A 299 -12.55 -13.95 18.29
C ASN A 299 -12.27 -13.49 19.74
N GLU A 300 -11.50 -12.42 19.93
CA GLU A 300 -11.27 -11.81 21.25
C GLU A 300 -12.54 -11.20 21.85
N GLU A 301 -13.38 -10.55 21.04
CA GLU A 301 -14.67 -9.99 21.51
C GLU A 301 -15.68 -11.08 21.90
N VAL A 302 -15.69 -12.22 21.20
CA VAL A 302 -16.58 -13.36 21.52
C VAL A 302 -16.14 -14.09 22.79
N GLY A 303 -14.84 -14.12 23.10
CA GLY A 303 -14.30 -14.77 24.30
C GLY A 303 -14.47 -13.99 25.61
N GLN A 304 -15.01 -12.76 25.54
CA GLN A 304 -15.27 -11.89 26.71
C GLN A 304 -16.76 -11.80 27.10
N VAL A 305 -17.62 -12.63 26.52
CA VAL A 305 -19.07 -12.73 26.85
C VAL A 305 -19.34 -13.94 27.73
#